data_AF-A0A180G076-F1
#
_entry.id   AF-A0A180G076-F1
#
_cell.length_a   1.000
_cell.length_b   1.000
_cell.length_c   1.000
_cell.angle_alpha   90.00
_cell.angle_beta   90.00
_cell.angle_gamma   90.00
#
_symmetry.space_group_name_H-M   'P 1'
#
loop_
_entity.id
_entity.type
_entity.pdbx_description
1 polymer ?
#
loop_
_entity_poly.entity_id
_entity_poly.type
_entity_poly.pdbx_seq_one_letter_code
_entity_poly.pdbx_strand_id
1 'polypeptide(L)'
;MKMATKLLSFIIIAASYHVIRATRFLPIPTNVVDTSASSGGKFQQLDTVFGFKETNRFRNQAAFTGPAELPRYQHVEKLPHEVFTEGSPLDIVATQQVAWVKNKDYKLLSADTKAEWEKIGGTYNALTDQERGMLKNYMRTQVTRGSPEDKIDLIRVERFMARVNEPMWWKANLLAKADRGIGEDMDLIRIGDILQFGNTDRALKLTGADVNNMFKELDEVSQRLVDKTPRGKPLNLTPLDQPKTNIGGRESLFTTRMTQLTNAALETVPRMSAKDQETLLRVSYWAHGFSPKQASDFAKVARVNLSTRREKWIQLLTEENWEAAGQRLWALKNSNI
;
A
#
# COMPACT_ATOMS: atom_id res chain seq x y z
N MET A 1 32.00 3.59 48.90
CA MET A 1 30.86 4.25 48.21
C MET A 1 31.28 4.67 46.79
N LYS A 2 30.81 3.98 45.74
CA LYS A 2 30.87 4.44 44.32
C LYS A 2 29.67 3.92 43.51
N MET A 3 28.46 4.11 44.03
CA MET A 3 27.18 3.90 43.31
C MET A 3 26.41 5.23 43.30
N ALA A 4 26.37 5.89 42.14
CA ALA A 4 25.48 7.04 41.84
C ALA A 4 25.52 7.38 40.34
N THR A 5 26.74 7.52 39.79
CA THR A 5 27.01 8.20 38.52
C THR A 5 26.54 7.48 37.25
N LYS A 6 25.99 6.25 37.34
CA LYS A 6 25.43 5.52 36.20
C LYS A 6 23.91 5.55 36.09
N LEU A 7 23.18 6.03 37.11
CA LEU A 7 21.72 6.16 37.02
C LEU A 7 21.29 7.45 36.28
N LEU A 8 22.08 8.52 36.41
CA LEU A 8 21.72 9.85 35.90
C LEU A 8 21.61 9.90 34.36
N SER A 9 22.45 9.15 33.64
CA SER A 9 22.49 9.14 32.17
C SER A 9 21.16 8.71 31.54
N PHE A 10 20.44 7.77 32.16
CA PHE A 10 19.12 7.32 31.68
C PHE A 10 18.01 8.33 32.00
N ILE A 11 18.12 9.05 33.12
CA ILE A 11 17.13 10.07 33.52
C ILE A 11 17.16 11.26 32.54
N ILE A 12 18.32 11.63 32.00
CA ILE A 12 18.44 12.74 31.04
C ILE A 12 17.70 12.43 29.73
N ILE A 13 17.80 11.20 29.21
CA ILE A 13 17.06 10.78 28.00
C ILE A 13 15.55 10.72 28.28
N ALA A 14 15.14 10.18 29.45
CA ALA A 14 13.73 10.12 29.84
C ALA A 14 13.10 11.52 30.05
N ALA A 15 13.80 12.44 30.71
CA ALA A 15 13.33 13.80 30.95
C ALA A 15 13.20 14.61 29.63
N SER A 16 14.10 14.37 28.67
CA SER A 16 14.09 15.05 27.36
C SER A 16 12.81 14.75 26.54
N TYR A 17 12.09 13.68 26.85
CA TYR A 17 10.81 13.33 26.21
C TYR A 17 9.56 13.90 26.91
N HIS A 18 9.70 14.60 28.05
CA HIS A 18 8.57 15.10 28.84
C HIS A 18 8.53 16.61 29.08
N VAL A 19 9.57 17.39 28.74
CA VAL A 19 9.60 18.85 28.95
C VAL A 19 9.36 19.65 27.66
N ILE A 20 8.29 19.33 26.94
CA ILE A 20 7.61 20.27 26.00
C ILE A 20 6.20 20.61 26.54
N ARG A 21 6.09 20.81 27.87
CA ARG A 21 4.88 21.27 28.58
C ARG A 21 5.20 22.09 29.85
N ALA A 22 6.11 23.05 29.77
CA ALA A 22 6.18 24.19 30.70
C ALA A 22 7.00 25.34 30.09
N THR A 23 6.69 26.58 30.45
CA THR A 23 7.53 27.74 30.10
C THR A 23 7.96 28.50 31.35
N ARG A 24 9.21 29.00 31.33
CA ARG A 24 9.69 30.32 31.79
C ARG A 24 11.01 30.28 32.59
N PHE A 25 11.84 31.29 32.29
CA PHE A 25 13.03 31.81 32.99
C PHE A 25 14.35 31.02 33.00
N LEU A 26 15.40 31.80 32.73
CA LEU A 26 16.86 31.60 32.88
C LEU A 26 17.30 32.15 34.28
N PRO A 27 18.53 31.95 34.82
CA PRO A 27 19.81 31.93 34.07
C PRO A 27 21.01 31.07 34.59
N ILE A 28 22.06 31.13 33.74
CA ILE A 28 23.53 30.95 33.88
C ILE A 28 24.12 31.40 35.25
N PRO A 29 25.27 30.90 35.79
CA PRO A 29 26.46 30.20 35.20
C PRO A 29 26.74 28.79 35.84
N THR A 30 27.92 28.11 35.94
CA THR A 30 29.37 28.48 35.85
C THR A 30 30.33 27.29 35.55
N ASN A 31 31.59 27.62 35.27
CA ASN A 31 32.81 26.84 34.95
C ASN A 31 33.29 25.74 35.96
N VAL A 32 34.11 24.76 35.49
CA VAL A 32 35.57 24.56 35.84
C VAL A 32 36.16 23.19 35.36
N VAL A 33 37.10 23.24 34.39
CA VAL A 33 38.38 22.48 34.20
C VAL A 33 38.49 20.92 34.20
N ASP A 34 39.09 20.40 33.10
CA ASP A 34 40.01 19.26 32.84
C ASP A 34 40.08 18.00 33.76
N THR A 35 40.27 16.75 33.27
CA THR A 35 41.47 16.28 32.52
C THR A 35 41.32 14.87 31.86
N SER A 36 41.93 14.72 30.67
CA SER A 36 42.60 13.56 30.01
C SER A 36 42.32 12.06 30.30
N ALA A 37 42.40 11.26 29.20
CA ALA A 37 43.17 10.00 29.01
C ALA A 37 42.47 8.61 28.85
N SER A 38 42.75 7.99 27.68
CA SER A 38 43.04 6.57 27.37
C SER A 38 42.10 5.39 27.79
N SER A 39 41.41 4.84 26.78
CA SER A 39 41.38 3.41 26.37
C SER A 39 41.63 2.25 27.36
N GLY A 40 40.74 1.23 27.37
CA GLY A 40 41.07 -0.12 27.86
C GLY A 40 39.87 -1.05 28.10
N GLY A 41 39.70 -2.09 27.28
CA GLY A 41 38.48 -2.92 27.20
C GLY A 41 38.03 -3.67 28.48
N LYS A 42 36.70 -3.80 28.63
CA LYS A 42 36.00 -4.68 29.60
C LYS A 42 34.66 -5.24 29.06
N PHE A 43 34.66 -5.85 27.89
CA PHE A 43 33.46 -6.44 27.26
C PHE A 43 33.47 -7.98 27.11
N GLN A 44 34.45 -8.68 27.69
CA GLN A 44 34.61 -10.15 27.58
C GLN A 44 33.88 -10.96 28.68
N GLN A 45 32.90 -10.40 29.38
CA GLN A 45 32.20 -11.08 30.49
C GLN A 45 30.68 -10.75 30.56
N LEU A 46 29.91 -11.19 29.57
CA LEU A 46 28.43 -11.26 29.64
C LEU A 46 27.82 -12.53 29.02
N ASP A 47 28.63 -13.48 28.55
CA ASP A 47 28.23 -14.56 27.63
C ASP A 47 27.60 -15.81 28.31
N THR A 48 27.07 -15.66 29.53
CA THR A 48 26.67 -16.79 30.40
C THR A 48 25.44 -16.51 31.28
N VAL A 49 24.32 -16.09 30.69
CA VAL A 49 23.04 -15.95 31.43
C VAL A 49 21.82 -16.62 30.75
N PHE A 50 21.71 -16.62 29.41
CA PHE A 50 20.52 -17.11 28.72
C PHE A 50 20.84 -18.25 27.74
N GLY A 51 20.37 -19.46 28.07
CA GLY A 51 20.68 -20.68 27.33
C GLY A 51 19.90 -20.81 26.02
N PHE A 52 20.60 -20.87 24.90
CA PHE A 52 20.04 -21.22 23.61
C PHE A 52 19.70 -22.72 23.56
N LYS A 53 18.43 -23.05 23.27
CA LYS A 53 18.09 -24.35 22.67
C LYS A 53 18.08 -24.20 21.16
N GLU A 54 19.00 -24.88 20.48
CA GLU A 54 19.00 -24.96 19.02
C GLU A 54 17.77 -25.72 18.49
N THR A 55 17.17 -25.18 17.44
CA THR A 55 16.51 -26.00 16.40
C THR A 55 16.92 -25.48 15.03
N ASN A 56 18.08 -25.92 14.55
CA ASN A 56 18.61 -25.59 13.22
C ASN A 56 17.64 -25.95 12.09
N ARG A 57 17.01 -24.94 11.45
CA ARG A 57 16.10 -25.15 10.30
C ARG A 57 16.16 -24.11 9.18
N PHE A 58 17.26 -23.35 9.04
CA PHE A 58 17.51 -22.55 7.82
C PHE A 58 18.86 -22.88 7.20
N ARG A 59 18.86 -23.90 6.32
CA ARG A 59 19.93 -24.14 5.35
C ARG A 59 19.65 -23.29 4.11
N ASN A 60 20.70 -22.69 3.55
CA ASN A 60 20.75 -22.11 2.21
C ASN A 60 19.80 -20.93 1.91
N GLN A 61 20.21 -19.71 2.28
CA GLN A 61 20.42 -18.66 1.28
C GLN A 61 21.39 -17.61 1.84
N ALA A 62 22.28 -17.10 0.99
CA ALA A 62 23.29 -16.12 1.40
C ALA A 62 22.67 -14.71 1.42
N ALA A 63 22.60 -14.11 2.60
CA ALA A 63 22.29 -12.70 2.79
C ALA A 63 23.42 -12.07 3.62
N PHE A 64 23.87 -10.87 3.24
CA PHE A 64 24.89 -10.14 3.98
C PHE A 64 24.35 -9.76 5.36
N THR A 65 24.96 -10.31 6.42
CA THR A 65 24.72 -9.89 7.80
C THR A 65 25.72 -8.84 8.22
N GLY A 66 25.27 -7.60 8.43
CA GLY A 66 25.90 -6.76 9.45
C GLY A 66 25.80 -7.44 10.82
N PRO A 67 26.52 -6.96 11.86
CA PRO A 67 26.39 -7.51 13.21
C PRO A 67 24.91 -7.51 13.64
N ALA A 68 24.44 -8.66 14.12
CA ALA A 68 23.01 -8.99 14.23
C ALA A 68 22.22 -8.14 15.26
N GLU A 69 22.92 -7.28 16.00
CA GLU A 69 22.37 -6.29 16.93
C GLU A 69 21.91 -5.00 16.22
N LEU A 70 22.40 -4.73 15.00
CA LEU A 70 22.02 -3.54 14.23
C LEU A 70 20.65 -3.72 13.57
N PRO A 71 19.77 -2.69 13.59
CA PRO A 71 18.51 -2.71 12.86
C PRO A 71 18.69 -2.98 11.37
N ARG A 72 17.76 -3.74 10.76
CA ARG A 72 17.88 -4.24 9.37
C ARG A 72 18.02 -3.15 8.29
N TYR A 73 17.60 -1.92 8.58
CA TYR A 73 17.81 -0.78 7.69
C TYR A 73 19.30 -0.40 7.51
N GLN A 74 20.17 -0.83 8.42
CA GLN A 74 21.62 -0.65 8.37
C GLN A 74 22.35 -1.82 7.66
N HIS A 75 21.62 -2.70 6.96
CA HIS A 75 22.19 -3.80 6.15
C HIS A 75 22.11 -3.53 4.63
N VAL A 76 22.03 -2.25 4.22
CA VAL A 76 22.21 -1.83 2.82
C VAL A 76 23.71 -1.73 2.49
N GLU A 77 24.11 -1.90 1.22
CA GLU A 77 25.53 -1.80 0.81
C GLU A 77 26.05 -0.36 0.90
N LYS A 78 25.15 0.63 0.83
CA LYS A 78 25.38 2.06 1.07
C LYS A 78 24.21 2.72 1.78
N LEU A 79 24.49 3.45 2.85
CA LEU A 79 23.53 4.28 3.58
C LEU A 79 23.14 5.52 2.75
N PRO A 80 21.96 6.12 3.00
CA PRO A 80 21.47 7.27 2.23
C PRO A 80 22.43 8.47 2.18
N HIS A 81 23.04 8.86 3.30
CA HIS A 81 24.02 9.95 3.38
C HIS A 81 25.37 9.64 2.72
N GLU A 82 25.62 8.40 2.29
CA GLU A 82 26.79 8.03 1.46
C GLU A 82 26.52 8.18 -0.05
N VAL A 83 25.30 8.56 -0.42
CA VAL A 83 24.81 8.68 -1.80
C VAL A 83 24.17 10.05 -2.07
N PHE A 84 23.52 10.62 -1.06
CA PHE A 84 22.89 11.95 -1.08
C PHE A 84 23.54 12.85 -0.02
N THR A 85 23.46 14.16 -0.19
CA THR A 85 23.94 15.12 0.83
C THR A 85 23.19 14.89 2.14
N GLU A 86 23.92 14.70 3.25
CA GLU A 86 23.36 14.50 4.58
C GLU A 86 22.36 15.61 4.95
N GLY A 87 21.20 15.23 5.50
CA GLY A 87 20.13 16.16 5.87
C GLY A 87 19.35 16.77 4.70
N SER A 88 19.66 16.41 3.45
CA SER A 88 18.87 16.84 2.28
C SER A 88 17.48 16.18 2.27
N PRO A 89 16.49 16.75 1.54
CA PRO A 89 15.19 16.11 1.33
C PRO A 89 15.30 14.67 0.79
N LEU A 90 16.28 14.40 -0.08
CA LEU A 90 16.57 13.06 -0.60
C LEU A 90 17.06 12.10 0.49
N ASP A 91 18.05 12.52 1.30
CA ASP A 91 18.61 11.71 2.39
C ASP A 91 17.56 11.39 3.46
N ILE A 92 16.76 12.39 3.86
CA ILE A 92 15.67 12.23 4.84
C ILE A 92 14.62 11.23 4.34
N VAL A 93 14.16 11.38 3.09
CA VAL A 93 13.16 10.49 2.49
C VAL A 93 13.71 9.09 2.29
N ALA A 94 14.92 8.95 1.73
CA ALA A 94 15.57 7.66 1.55
C ALA A 94 15.76 6.94 2.89
N THR A 95 16.27 7.61 3.92
CA THR A 95 16.42 7.06 5.28
C THR A 95 15.11 6.52 5.82
N GLN A 96 14.00 7.28 5.70
CA GLN A 96 12.70 6.81 6.16
C GLN A 96 12.18 5.61 5.34
N GLN A 97 12.36 5.61 4.02
CA GLN A 97 11.93 4.50 3.17
C GLN A 97 12.74 3.23 3.43
N VAL A 98 14.07 3.33 3.61
CA VAL A 98 14.92 2.17 3.97
C VAL A 98 14.48 1.60 5.32
N ALA A 99 14.22 2.47 6.31
CA ALA A 99 13.73 2.07 7.64
C ALA A 99 12.39 1.31 7.55
N TRP A 100 11.38 1.88 6.89
CA TRP A 100 10.07 1.26 6.76
C TRP A 100 10.09 -0.04 5.95
N VAL A 101 10.85 -0.12 4.84
CA VAL A 101 10.91 -1.32 4.00
C VAL A 101 11.71 -2.45 4.66
N LYS A 102 12.83 -2.16 5.35
CA LYS A 102 13.69 -3.21 5.95
C LYS A 102 13.28 -3.64 7.36
N ASN A 103 12.72 -2.75 8.18
CA ASN A 103 12.21 -3.12 9.51
C ASN A 103 10.78 -3.67 9.46
N LYS A 104 10.02 -3.39 8.39
CA LYS A 104 8.55 -3.55 8.31
C LYS A 104 7.75 -2.72 9.33
N ASP A 105 8.45 -1.85 10.05
CA ASP A 105 7.93 -1.04 11.15
C ASP A 105 7.28 0.25 10.63
N TYR A 106 6.07 0.11 10.10
CA TYR A 106 5.21 1.22 9.70
C TYR A 106 3.73 0.85 9.79
N LYS A 107 2.89 1.80 10.21
CA LYS A 107 1.44 1.66 10.12
C LYS A 107 1.00 2.05 8.70
N LEU A 108 0.09 1.26 8.13
CA LEU A 108 -0.44 1.53 6.79
C LEU A 108 -1.18 2.88 6.77
N LEU A 109 -1.09 3.63 5.65
CA LEU A 109 -1.76 4.92 5.50
C LEU A 109 -3.28 4.77 5.57
N SER A 110 -3.91 5.44 6.52
CA SER A 110 -5.37 5.43 6.75
C SER A 110 -5.78 6.71 7.48
N ALA A 111 -7.09 6.96 7.63
CA ALA A 111 -7.59 8.12 8.38
C ALA A 111 -7.01 8.20 9.79
N ASP A 112 -6.74 7.04 10.38
CA ASP A 112 -6.26 6.84 11.75
C ASP A 112 -4.74 7.09 11.88
N THR A 113 -4.00 7.16 10.77
CA THR A 113 -2.52 7.20 10.71
C THR A 113 -1.96 8.32 9.82
N LYS A 114 -2.82 9.10 9.14
CA LYS A 114 -2.42 10.11 8.14
C LYS A 114 -1.32 11.06 8.64
N ALA A 115 -1.43 11.56 9.87
CA ALA A 115 -0.46 12.48 10.47
C ALA A 115 0.96 11.89 10.62
N GLU A 116 1.11 10.57 10.76
CA GLU A 116 2.42 9.89 10.79
C GLU A 116 3.11 9.93 9.41
N TRP A 117 2.31 9.93 8.34
CA TRP A 117 2.78 9.99 6.96
C TRP A 117 3.00 11.43 6.47
N GLU A 118 2.18 12.39 6.91
CA GLU A 118 2.15 13.77 6.37
C GLU A 118 3.53 14.44 6.41
N LYS A 119 4.30 14.24 7.48
CA LYS A 119 5.65 14.81 7.63
C LYS A 119 6.58 14.40 6.49
N ILE A 120 6.66 13.12 6.15
CA ILE A 120 7.65 12.59 5.19
C ILE A 120 7.06 12.52 3.78
N GLY A 121 5.77 12.23 3.63
CA GLY A 121 5.08 12.33 2.35
C GLY A 121 5.02 13.78 1.83
N GLY A 122 4.98 14.78 2.73
CA GLY A 122 5.20 16.18 2.38
C GLY A 122 6.59 16.43 1.77
N THR A 123 7.66 15.95 2.40
CA THR A 123 9.03 16.04 1.85
C THR A 123 9.17 15.29 0.52
N TYR A 124 8.65 14.06 0.42
CA TYR A 124 8.63 13.28 -0.81
C TYR A 124 7.89 14.01 -1.94
N ASN A 125 6.76 14.65 -1.64
CA ASN A 125 5.98 15.40 -2.61
C ASN A 125 6.59 16.75 -3.01
N ALA A 126 7.57 17.27 -2.27
CA ALA A 126 8.37 18.43 -2.66
C ALA A 126 9.56 18.08 -3.58
N LEU A 127 9.94 16.79 -3.72
CA LEU A 127 11.02 16.36 -4.60
C LEU A 127 10.68 16.60 -6.08
N THR A 128 11.65 17.04 -6.86
CA THR A 128 11.56 17.09 -8.34
C THR A 128 11.52 15.68 -8.94
N ASP A 129 11.08 15.56 -10.20
CA ASP A 129 11.06 14.26 -10.90
C ASP A 129 12.46 13.65 -11.05
N GLN A 130 13.50 14.49 -11.20
CA GLN A 130 14.89 14.03 -11.24
C GLN A 130 15.30 13.42 -9.89
N GLU A 131 14.97 14.08 -8.78
CA GLU A 131 15.24 13.56 -7.43
C GLU A 131 14.45 12.27 -7.15
N ARG A 132 13.17 12.20 -7.51
CA ARG A 132 12.37 10.97 -7.41
C ARG A 132 12.99 9.84 -8.25
N GLY A 133 13.54 10.15 -9.43
CA GLY A 133 14.31 9.21 -10.25
C GLY A 133 15.59 8.70 -9.56
N MET A 134 16.36 9.59 -8.92
CA MET A 134 17.57 9.23 -8.17
C MET A 134 17.24 8.37 -6.94
N LEU A 135 16.25 8.78 -6.14
CA LEU A 135 15.71 8.02 -5.00
C LEU A 135 15.28 6.61 -5.43
N LYS A 136 14.46 6.51 -6.48
CA LYS A 136 13.96 5.23 -6.99
C LYS A 136 15.08 4.31 -7.47
N ASN A 137 16.15 4.85 -8.05
CA ASN A 137 17.32 4.06 -8.44
C ASN A 137 18.13 3.57 -7.22
N TYR A 138 18.34 4.43 -6.22
CA TYR A 138 18.95 4.04 -4.94
C TYR A 138 18.15 2.92 -4.26
N MET A 139 16.84 3.12 -4.05
CA MET A 139 15.97 2.13 -3.39
C MET A 139 15.93 0.79 -4.15
N ARG A 140 15.87 0.82 -5.49
CA ARG A 140 15.93 -0.39 -6.33
C ARG A 140 17.23 -1.18 -6.18
N THR A 141 18.37 -0.48 -6.05
CA THR A 141 19.70 -1.10 -6.03
C THR A 141 20.15 -1.53 -4.64
N GLN A 142 19.82 -0.74 -3.62
CA GLN A 142 20.27 -0.92 -2.24
C GLN A 142 19.24 -1.65 -1.36
N VAL A 143 17.95 -1.41 -1.57
CA VAL A 143 16.90 -1.93 -0.68
C VAL A 143 16.20 -3.15 -1.28
N THR A 144 15.67 -3.07 -2.50
CA THR A 144 14.79 -4.12 -3.06
C THR A 144 15.50 -5.14 -3.95
N ARG A 145 16.84 -5.13 -3.99
CA ARG A 145 17.65 -6.01 -4.83
C ARG A 145 17.47 -7.47 -4.38
N GLY A 146 16.87 -8.29 -5.24
CA GLY A 146 16.65 -9.72 -4.98
C GLY A 146 15.46 -10.07 -4.08
N SER A 147 14.78 -9.11 -3.45
CA SER A 147 13.67 -9.34 -2.52
C SER A 147 12.32 -8.90 -3.12
N PRO A 148 11.43 -9.82 -3.54
CA PRO A 148 10.09 -9.48 -4.04
C PRO A 148 9.21 -8.77 -3.00
N GLU A 149 9.31 -9.17 -1.73
CA GLU A 149 8.57 -8.55 -0.62
C GLU A 149 8.97 -7.08 -0.44
N ASP A 150 10.27 -6.77 -0.46
CA ASP A 150 10.77 -5.40 -0.32
C ASP A 150 10.36 -4.52 -1.51
N LYS A 151 10.21 -5.08 -2.73
CA LYS A 151 9.62 -4.34 -3.87
C LYS A 151 8.17 -3.93 -3.58
N ILE A 152 7.36 -4.85 -3.05
CA ILE A 152 5.94 -4.61 -2.81
C ILE A 152 5.74 -3.63 -1.65
N ASP A 153 6.54 -3.72 -0.59
CA ASP A 153 6.58 -2.70 0.46
C ASP A 153 7.08 -1.35 -0.05
N LEU A 154 8.11 -1.29 -0.90
CA LEU A 154 8.57 -0.03 -1.50
C LEU A 154 7.46 0.62 -2.34
N ILE A 155 6.81 -0.13 -3.23
CA ILE A 155 5.70 0.38 -4.06
C ILE A 155 4.56 0.91 -3.18
N ARG A 156 4.28 0.25 -2.05
CA ARG A 156 3.29 0.71 -1.07
C ARG A 156 3.72 2.00 -0.39
N VAL A 157 4.98 2.07 0.09
CA VAL A 157 5.54 3.26 0.74
C VAL A 157 5.58 4.45 -0.22
N GLU A 158 6.06 4.28 -1.46
CA GLU A 158 6.04 5.30 -2.51
C GLU A 158 4.61 5.80 -2.77
N ARG A 159 3.64 4.88 -2.96
CA ARG A 159 2.23 5.26 -3.21
C ARG A 159 1.58 5.96 -2.01
N PHE A 160 1.87 5.54 -0.79
CA PHE A 160 1.33 6.17 0.42
C PHE A 160 1.98 7.53 0.70
N MET A 161 3.29 7.70 0.47
CA MET A 161 3.94 9.02 0.52
C MET A 161 3.34 9.99 -0.50
N ALA A 162 3.16 9.54 -1.75
CA ALA A 162 2.51 10.35 -2.79
C ALA A 162 1.08 10.76 -2.38
N ARG A 163 0.27 9.79 -1.97
CA ARG A 163 -1.16 9.93 -1.67
C ARG A 163 -1.49 10.70 -0.38
N VAL A 164 -0.50 11.04 0.44
CA VAL A 164 -0.76 11.59 1.79
C VAL A 164 -1.52 12.93 1.79
N ASN A 165 -1.34 13.74 0.75
CA ASN A 165 -2.01 15.05 0.62
C ASN A 165 -3.39 14.97 -0.05
N GLU A 166 -3.79 13.80 -0.56
CA GLU A 166 -5.05 13.60 -1.26
C GLU A 166 -6.25 13.38 -0.29
N PRO A 167 -7.49 13.60 -0.76
CA PRO A 167 -8.69 13.17 -0.05
C PRO A 167 -8.67 11.65 0.20
N MET A 168 -8.96 11.26 1.44
CA MET A 168 -8.96 9.88 1.88
C MET A 168 -10.38 9.44 2.21
N TRP A 169 -10.75 8.22 1.84
CA TRP A 169 -12.07 7.64 2.11
C TRP A 169 -12.04 6.39 3.01
N TRP A 170 -10.86 5.81 3.27
CA TRP A 170 -10.71 4.55 4.00
C TRP A 170 -10.12 4.69 5.41
N LYS A 171 -10.40 3.68 6.24
CA LYS A 171 -9.88 3.49 7.62
C LYS A 171 -8.93 2.29 7.67
N ALA A 172 -8.16 2.14 8.74
CA ALA A 172 -7.23 1.03 8.93
C ALA A 172 -7.89 -0.36 8.78
N ASN A 173 -9.18 -0.48 9.15
CA ASN A 173 -10.01 -1.68 8.98
C ASN A 173 -10.13 -2.20 7.54
N LEU A 174 -9.97 -1.35 6.52
CA LEU A 174 -9.91 -1.81 5.12
C LEU A 174 -8.66 -2.67 4.89
N LEU A 175 -7.53 -2.16 5.38
CA LEU A 175 -6.19 -2.63 5.06
C LEU A 175 -5.81 -3.85 5.90
N ALA A 176 -6.33 -3.93 7.12
CA ALA A 176 -6.23 -5.10 8.00
C ALA A 176 -6.94 -6.37 7.46
N LYS A 177 -7.67 -6.26 6.33
CA LYS A 177 -8.40 -7.37 5.69
C LYS A 177 -7.82 -7.83 4.35
N ALA A 178 -6.72 -7.22 3.91
CA ALA A 178 -6.14 -7.41 2.60
C ALA A 178 -4.81 -8.19 2.66
N ASP A 179 -4.55 -9.02 1.66
CA ASP A 179 -3.26 -9.69 1.49
C ASP A 179 -2.15 -8.70 1.09
N ARG A 180 -1.41 -8.22 2.11
CA ARG A 180 -0.23 -7.36 1.94
C ARG A 180 0.88 -7.99 1.10
N GLY A 181 1.01 -9.33 1.10
CA GLY A 181 2.05 -10.05 0.38
C GLY A 181 1.91 -9.96 -1.14
N ILE A 182 0.69 -9.69 -1.62
CA ILE A 182 0.36 -9.45 -3.04
C ILE A 182 -0.13 -8.03 -3.31
N GLY A 183 0.05 -7.11 -2.35
CA GLY A 183 -0.33 -5.70 -2.47
C GLY A 183 -1.83 -5.44 -2.63
N GLU A 184 -2.70 -6.35 -2.15
CA GLU A 184 -4.16 -6.24 -2.30
C GLU A 184 -4.72 -4.97 -1.63
N ASP A 185 -4.12 -4.51 -0.54
CA ASP A 185 -4.49 -3.27 0.15
C ASP A 185 -4.46 -2.05 -0.79
N MET A 186 -3.46 -2.00 -1.69
CA MET A 186 -3.35 -0.98 -2.71
C MET A 186 -4.38 -1.13 -3.83
N ASP A 187 -4.80 -2.36 -4.16
CA ASP A 187 -5.83 -2.62 -5.17
C ASP A 187 -7.21 -2.20 -4.64
N LEU A 188 -7.53 -2.54 -3.39
CA LEU A 188 -8.78 -2.11 -2.74
C LEU A 188 -8.89 -0.58 -2.62
N ILE A 189 -7.78 0.11 -2.26
CA ILE A 189 -7.74 1.58 -2.31
C ILE A 189 -8.00 2.07 -3.76
N ARG A 190 -7.31 1.51 -4.77
CA ARG A 190 -7.47 1.94 -6.17
C ARG A 190 -8.89 1.74 -6.70
N ILE A 191 -9.56 0.65 -6.32
CA ILE A 191 -10.95 0.36 -6.74
C ILE A 191 -11.91 1.41 -6.19
N GLY A 192 -11.83 1.74 -4.90
CA GLY A 192 -12.67 2.79 -4.32
C GLY A 192 -12.28 4.20 -4.79
N ASP A 193 -11.03 4.43 -5.20
CA ASP A 193 -10.61 5.66 -5.87
C ASP A 193 -11.33 5.80 -7.24
N ILE A 194 -11.27 4.76 -8.10
CA ILE A 194 -11.93 4.73 -9.41
C ILE A 194 -13.44 4.88 -9.27
N LEU A 195 -14.05 4.14 -8.34
CA LEU A 195 -15.49 4.17 -8.03
C LEU A 195 -15.93 5.39 -7.19
N GLN A 196 -15.06 6.38 -7.01
CA GLN A 196 -15.33 7.64 -6.32
C GLN A 196 -15.98 7.47 -4.93
N PHE A 197 -15.39 6.63 -4.07
CA PHE A 197 -15.87 6.39 -2.70
C PHE A 197 -15.75 7.64 -1.82
N GLY A 198 -14.76 8.50 -2.10
CA GLY A 198 -14.64 9.82 -1.45
C GLY A 198 -15.71 10.84 -1.86
N ASN A 199 -16.50 10.57 -2.90
CA ASN A 199 -17.59 11.43 -3.31
C ASN A 199 -18.81 11.23 -2.39
N THR A 200 -19.25 12.31 -1.74
CA THR A 200 -20.40 12.30 -0.83
C THR A 200 -21.74 12.09 -1.55
N ASP A 201 -21.85 12.34 -2.85
CA ASP A 201 -23.06 12.07 -3.63
C ASP A 201 -23.39 10.56 -3.70
N ARG A 202 -24.67 10.22 -3.50
CA ARG A 202 -25.16 8.83 -3.63
C ARG A 202 -25.12 8.31 -5.06
N ALA A 203 -25.21 9.17 -6.06
CA ALA A 203 -25.17 8.81 -7.47
C ALA A 203 -23.85 9.27 -8.11
N LEU A 204 -23.20 8.37 -8.87
CA LEU A 204 -22.17 8.77 -9.82
C LEU A 204 -22.79 9.59 -10.96
N LYS A 205 -22.17 10.72 -11.30
CA LYS A 205 -22.50 11.53 -12.48
C LYS A 205 -21.49 11.17 -13.57
N LEU A 206 -21.82 10.18 -14.40
CA LEU A 206 -20.92 9.64 -15.42
C LEU A 206 -21.32 10.10 -16.82
N THR A 207 -20.34 10.52 -17.61
CA THR A 207 -20.46 10.56 -19.08
C THR A 207 -20.07 9.20 -19.67
N GLY A 208 -20.40 8.97 -20.94
CA GLY A 208 -19.97 7.76 -21.64
C GLY A 208 -18.46 7.64 -21.83
N ALA A 209 -17.69 8.73 -21.67
CA ALA A 209 -16.22 8.66 -21.63
C ALA A 209 -15.73 8.13 -20.26
N ASP A 210 -16.32 8.62 -19.16
CA ASP A 210 -15.97 8.20 -17.81
C ASP A 210 -16.25 6.72 -17.59
N VAL A 211 -17.39 6.21 -18.08
CA VAL A 211 -17.72 4.78 -18.05
C VAL A 211 -16.61 3.93 -18.68
N ASN A 212 -16.19 4.29 -19.90
CA ASN A 212 -15.14 3.57 -20.63
C ASN A 212 -13.79 3.61 -19.91
N ASN A 213 -13.44 4.75 -19.29
CA ASN A 213 -12.18 4.91 -18.56
C ASN A 213 -12.20 4.15 -17.23
N MET A 214 -13.29 4.23 -16.46
CA MET A 214 -13.47 3.49 -15.21
C MET A 214 -13.38 1.97 -15.45
N PHE A 215 -14.01 1.44 -16.51
CA PHE A 215 -13.86 0.03 -16.86
C PHE A 215 -12.41 -0.35 -17.21
N LYS A 216 -11.64 0.53 -17.86
CA LYS A 216 -10.21 0.28 -18.17
C LYS A 216 -9.33 0.29 -16.92
N GLU A 217 -9.50 1.29 -16.05
CA GLU A 217 -8.74 1.37 -14.80
C GLU A 217 -9.08 0.20 -13.85
N LEU A 218 -10.33 -0.27 -13.83
CA LEU A 218 -10.74 -1.48 -13.09
C LEU A 218 -10.16 -2.77 -13.70
N ASP A 219 -10.08 -2.86 -15.02
CA ASP A 219 -9.48 -4.00 -15.72
C ASP A 219 -7.96 -4.10 -15.45
N GLU A 220 -7.25 -2.95 -15.48
CA GLU A 220 -5.84 -2.85 -15.12
C GLU A 220 -5.54 -3.32 -13.69
N VAL A 221 -6.38 -2.96 -12.71
CA VAL A 221 -6.25 -3.47 -11.34
C VAL A 221 -6.39 -5.00 -11.28
N SER A 222 -7.33 -5.57 -12.03
CA SER A 222 -7.55 -7.02 -12.05
C SER A 222 -6.42 -7.81 -12.70
N GLN A 223 -5.78 -7.23 -13.73
CA GLN A 223 -4.68 -7.83 -14.48
C GLN A 223 -3.30 -7.52 -13.87
N ARG A 224 -3.22 -6.66 -12.85
CA ARG A 224 -1.96 -6.19 -12.26
C ARG A 224 -1.05 -7.36 -11.85
N LEU A 225 0.11 -7.43 -12.47
CA LEU A 225 1.11 -8.48 -12.23
C LEU A 225 1.82 -8.24 -10.89
N VAL A 226 1.90 -9.28 -10.07
CA VAL A 226 2.65 -9.28 -8.80
C VAL A 226 4.03 -9.89 -9.09
N ASP A 227 5.07 -9.06 -9.06
CA ASP A 227 6.44 -9.37 -9.52
C ASP A 227 6.48 -10.16 -10.85
N LYS A 228 5.78 -9.64 -11.86
CA LYS A 228 5.57 -10.22 -13.21
C LYS A 228 4.67 -11.47 -13.28
N THR A 229 4.21 -12.02 -12.16
CA THR A 229 3.28 -13.16 -12.14
C THR A 229 1.82 -12.68 -12.17
N PRO A 230 0.95 -13.24 -13.04
CA PRO A 230 -0.49 -12.93 -13.02
C PRO A 230 -1.16 -13.32 -11.70
N ARG A 231 -2.07 -12.47 -11.22
CA ARG A 231 -2.90 -12.72 -10.03
C ARG A 231 -3.75 -13.98 -10.22
N GLY A 232 -3.48 -15.03 -9.44
CA GLY A 232 -4.16 -16.34 -9.55
C GLY A 232 -5.48 -16.47 -8.77
N LYS A 233 -5.67 -15.68 -7.71
CA LYS A 233 -6.91 -15.62 -6.90
C LYS A 233 -7.69 -14.33 -7.19
N PRO A 234 -9.03 -14.33 -7.09
CA PRO A 234 -9.80 -13.08 -7.09
C PRO A 234 -9.37 -12.15 -5.94
N LEU A 235 -9.68 -10.86 -6.09
CA LEU A 235 -9.55 -9.88 -5.01
C LEU A 235 -10.66 -10.08 -3.96
N ASN A 236 -10.35 -9.88 -2.69
CA ASN A 236 -11.35 -9.87 -1.61
C ASN A 236 -12.06 -8.51 -1.56
N LEU A 237 -13.19 -8.38 -2.27
CA LEU A 237 -13.94 -7.12 -2.40
C LEU A 237 -14.93 -6.87 -1.26
N THR A 238 -15.28 -7.92 -0.50
CA THR A 238 -16.10 -7.89 0.72
C THR A 238 -15.81 -6.73 1.70
N PRO A 239 -14.56 -6.26 1.89
CA PRO A 239 -14.26 -5.11 2.76
C PRO A 239 -14.75 -3.76 2.22
N LEU A 240 -14.98 -3.61 0.91
CA LEU A 240 -15.36 -2.33 0.28
C LEU A 240 -16.82 -1.94 0.57
N ASP A 241 -17.70 -2.92 0.80
CA ASP A 241 -19.11 -2.68 1.15
C ASP A 241 -19.36 -2.46 2.65
N GLN A 242 -18.33 -2.50 3.50
CA GLN A 242 -18.51 -2.52 4.97
C GLN A 242 -18.41 -1.13 5.62
N PRO A 243 -19.42 -0.68 6.40
CA PRO A 243 -19.40 0.60 7.13
C PRO A 243 -18.12 0.88 7.93
N LYS A 244 -17.50 -0.15 8.49
CA LYS A 244 -16.32 -0.04 9.37
C LYS A 244 -14.99 0.19 8.64
N THR A 245 -14.92 -0.02 7.32
CA THR A 245 -13.72 0.20 6.50
C THR A 245 -13.68 1.59 5.88
N ASN A 246 -14.85 2.24 5.78
CA ASN A 246 -15.09 3.50 5.09
C ASN A 246 -15.32 4.69 6.04
N ILE A 247 -14.97 5.90 5.60
CA ILE A 247 -15.28 7.17 6.26
C ILE A 247 -16.74 7.54 5.95
N GLY A 248 -17.47 8.06 6.95
CA GLY A 248 -18.91 8.30 6.83
C GLY A 248 -19.79 7.04 6.93
N GLY A 249 -19.21 5.84 7.13
CA GLY A 249 -19.95 4.68 7.63
C GLY A 249 -20.98 4.07 6.68
N ARG A 250 -20.85 4.26 5.37
CA ARG A 250 -21.81 3.77 4.38
C ARG A 250 -21.62 2.28 4.08
N GLU A 251 -22.72 1.56 3.97
CA GLU A 251 -22.79 0.15 3.53
C GLU A 251 -22.97 0.06 2.02
N SER A 252 -22.67 -1.10 1.44
CA SER A 252 -22.94 -1.45 0.02
C SER A 252 -22.35 -0.48 -1.01
N LEU A 253 -21.24 0.21 -0.71
CA LEU A 253 -20.64 1.19 -1.65
C LEU A 253 -20.10 0.56 -2.93
N PHE A 254 -19.41 -0.58 -2.87
CA PHE A 254 -18.90 -1.25 -4.05
C PHE A 254 -20.05 -1.77 -4.92
N THR A 255 -20.99 -2.51 -4.33
CA THR A 255 -22.20 -2.98 -4.99
C THR A 255 -22.98 -1.82 -5.65
N THR A 256 -23.23 -0.73 -4.91
CA THR A 256 -23.97 0.44 -5.42
C THR A 256 -23.23 1.13 -6.57
N ARG A 257 -21.91 1.35 -6.44
CA ARG A 257 -21.10 2.02 -7.46
C ARG A 257 -20.91 1.16 -8.71
N MET A 258 -20.79 -0.17 -8.57
CA MET A 258 -20.76 -1.11 -9.69
C MET A 258 -22.10 -1.14 -10.43
N THR A 259 -23.24 -1.24 -9.75
CA THR A 259 -24.56 -1.11 -10.40
C THR A 259 -24.69 0.23 -11.14
N GLN A 260 -24.27 1.35 -10.55
CA GLN A 260 -24.30 2.66 -11.24
C GLN A 260 -23.43 2.70 -12.50
N LEU A 261 -22.20 2.15 -12.45
CA LEU A 261 -21.28 2.08 -13.58
C LEU A 261 -21.80 1.15 -14.69
N THR A 262 -22.35 0.00 -14.33
CA THR A 262 -22.90 -1.00 -15.27
C THR A 262 -24.18 -0.51 -15.93
N ASN A 263 -25.08 0.15 -15.18
CA ASN A 263 -26.30 0.73 -15.75
C ASN A 263 -25.97 1.90 -16.70
N ALA A 264 -24.99 2.74 -16.37
CA ALA A 264 -24.50 3.79 -17.27
C ALA A 264 -23.84 3.24 -18.55
N ALA A 265 -23.36 1.99 -18.54
CA ALA A 265 -22.79 1.36 -19.73
C ALA A 265 -23.83 1.05 -20.80
N LEU A 266 -25.11 0.87 -20.44
CA LEU A 266 -26.22 0.55 -21.35
C LEU A 266 -26.29 1.47 -22.58
N GLU A 267 -26.09 2.78 -22.38
CA GLU A 267 -26.14 3.79 -23.44
C GLU A 267 -24.89 3.77 -24.35
N THR A 268 -23.78 3.22 -23.85
CA THR A 268 -22.45 3.27 -24.49
C THR A 268 -22.08 1.98 -25.22
N VAL A 269 -22.52 0.82 -24.74
CA VAL A 269 -22.22 -0.51 -25.30
C VAL A 269 -22.54 -0.64 -26.81
N PRO A 270 -23.62 -0.06 -27.35
CA PRO A 270 -23.88 -0.05 -28.79
C PRO A 270 -22.86 0.72 -29.65
N ARG A 271 -21.97 1.50 -29.01
CA ARG A 271 -20.92 2.32 -29.65
C ARG A 271 -19.49 1.90 -29.25
N MET A 272 -19.36 1.00 -28.27
CA MET A 272 -18.07 0.44 -27.82
C MET A 272 -17.42 -0.43 -28.90
N SER A 273 -16.09 -0.47 -28.95
CA SER A 273 -15.40 -1.50 -29.75
C SER A 273 -15.59 -2.88 -29.12
N ALA A 274 -15.38 -3.95 -29.90
CA ALA A 274 -15.39 -5.31 -29.38
C ALA A 274 -14.38 -5.52 -28.23
N LYS A 275 -13.27 -4.76 -28.20
CA LYS A 275 -12.28 -4.78 -27.11
C LYS A 275 -12.80 -4.11 -25.84
N ASP A 276 -13.49 -2.98 -25.95
CA ASP A 276 -14.09 -2.29 -24.80
C ASP A 276 -15.25 -3.11 -24.22
N GLN A 277 -16.06 -3.76 -25.06
CA GLN A 277 -17.09 -4.73 -24.63
C GLN A 277 -16.49 -5.94 -23.88
N GLU A 278 -15.36 -6.50 -24.36
CA GLU A 278 -14.66 -7.57 -23.64
C GLU A 278 -14.09 -7.08 -22.29
N THR A 279 -13.57 -5.85 -22.27
CA THR A 279 -13.05 -5.19 -21.05
C THR A 279 -14.14 -5.04 -19.99
N LEU A 280 -15.32 -4.52 -20.38
CA LEU A 280 -16.49 -4.42 -19.50
C LEU A 280 -16.87 -5.80 -18.94
N LEU A 281 -17.04 -6.80 -19.80
CA LEU A 281 -17.43 -8.15 -19.37
C LEU A 281 -16.41 -8.78 -18.43
N ARG A 282 -15.11 -8.62 -18.72
CA ARG A 282 -14.01 -9.08 -17.87
C ARG A 282 -14.03 -8.39 -16.51
N VAL A 283 -14.34 -7.09 -16.47
CA VAL A 283 -14.52 -6.36 -15.22
C VAL A 283 -15.67 -6.94 -14.41
N SER A 284 -16.85 -7.11 -15.02
CA SER A 284 -18.00 -7.67 -14.31
C SER A 284 -17.73 -9.08 -13.78
N TYR A 285 -17.05 -9.95 -14.54
CA TYR A 285 -16.64 -11.26 -14.03
C TYR A 285 -15.69 -11.15 -12.82
N TRP A 286 -14.58 -10.40 -12.88
CA TRP A 286 -13.67 -10.37 -11.72
C TRP A 286 -14.31 -9.70 -10.49
N ALA A 287 -15.16 -8.70 -10.70
CA ALA A 287 -15.94 -8.02 -9.67
C ALA A 287 -17.05 -8.91 -9.03
N HIS A 288 -17.34 -10.07 -9.61
CA HIS A 288 -18.12 -11.16 -9.01
C HIS A 288 -17.25 -12.30 -8.44
N GLY A 289 -15.97 -12.04 -8.14
CA GLY A 289 -15.09 -13.00 -7.47
C GLY A 289 -14.52 -14.10 -8.36
N PHE A 290 -14.60 -13.97 -9.69
CA PHE A 290 -13.86 -14.84 -10.60
C PHE A 290 -12.37 -14.46 -10.65
N SER A 291 -11.47 -15.43 -10.81
CA SER A 291 -10.04 -15.14 -11.02
C SER A 291 -9.80 -14.38 -12.34
N PRO A 292 -8.75 -13.55 -12.46
CA PRO A 292 -8.47 -12.78 -13.69
C PRO A 292 -8.41 -13.63 -14.98
N LYS A 293 -7.89 -14.87 -14.89
CA LYS A 293 -7.92 -15.81 -16.02
C LYS A 293 -9.35 -16.19 -16.39
N GLN A 294 -10.15 -16.68 -15.44
CA GLN A 294 -11.55 -17.04 -15.67
C GLN A 294 -12.35 -15.86 -16.21
N ALA A 295 -12.15 -14.67 -15.66
CA ALA A 295 -12.81 -13.45 -16.12
C ALA A 295 -12.48 -13.12 -17.58
N SER A 296 -11.22 -13.29 -18.00
CA SER A 296 -10.79 -13.08 -19.40
C SER A 296 -11.32 -14.14 -20.35
N ASP A 297 -11.33 -15.41 -19.93
CA ASP A 297 -11.84 -16.52 -20.75
C ASP A 297 -13.37 -16.44 -20.91
N PHE A 298 -14.11 -16.17 -19.82
CA PHE A 298 -15.58 -16.03 -19.86
C PHE A 298 -16.05 -14.73 -20.50
N ALA A 299 -15.26 -13.64 -20.46
CA ALA A 299 -15.57 -12.41 -21.17
C ALA A 299 -15.60 -12.60 -22.69
N LYS A 300 -14.67 -13.38 -23.25
CA LYS A 300 -14.63 -13.71 -24.69
C LYS A 300 -15.86 -14.49 -25.12
N VAL A 301 -16.21 -15.53 -24.38
CA VAL A 301 -17.42 -16.35 -24.61
C VAL A 301 -18.69 -15.48 -24.53
N ALA A 302 -18.82 -14.68 -23.47
CA ALA A 302 -19.95 -13.77 -23.31
C ALA A 302 -20.02 -12.73 -24.44
N ARG A 303 -18.90 -12.12 -24.85
CA ARG A 303 -18.88 -11.14 -25.94
C ARG A 303 -19.34 -11.74 -27.26
N VAL A 304 -18.94 -12.97 -27.59
CA VAL A 304 -19.44 -13.69 -28.78
C VAL A 304 -20.95 -13.90 -28.66
N ASN A 305 -21.42 -14.47 -27.54
CA ASN A 305 -22.84 -14.75 -27.27
C ASN A 305 -23.77 -13.53 -27.27
N LEU A 306 -23.23 -12.34 -26.94
CA LEU A 306 -23.95 -11.08 -26.87
C LEU A 306 -23.83 -10.24 -28.16
N SER A 307 -22.86 -10.53 -29.04
CA SER A 307 -22.53 -9.71 -30.22
C SER A 307 -23.68 -9.49 -31.21
N THR A 308 -24.65 -10.41 -31.25
CA THR A 308 -25.84 -10.34 -32.11
C THR A 308 -27.15 -10.11 -31.33
N ARG A 309 -27.08 -9.89 -30.00
CA ARG A 309 -28.22 -10.01 -29.08
C ARG A 309 -28.33 -8.81 -28.14
N ARG A 310 -28.83 -7.69 -28.67
CA ARG A 310 -28.98 -6.43 -27.93
C ARG A 310 -29.89 -6.56 -26.71
N GLU A 311 -30.92 -7.40 -26.80
CA GLU A 311 -31.83 -7.73 -25.70
C GLU A 311 -31.12 -8.40 -24.52
N LYS A 312 -30.12 -9.26 -24.77
CA LYS A 312 -29.31 -9.85 -23.71
C LYS A 312 -28.31 -8.86 -23.11
N TRP A 313 -27.77 -7.93 -23.90
CA TRP A 313 -26.99 -6.81 -23.37
C TRP A 313 -27.83 -5.94 -22.43
N ILE A 314 -29.05 -5.57 -22.82
CA ILE A 314 -29.98 -4.82 -21.95
C ILE A 314 -30.21 -5.60 -20.66
N GLN A 315 -30.63 -6.86 -20.74
CA GLN A 315 -30.87 -7.72 -19.57
C GLN A 315 -29.65 -7.90 -18.64
N LEU A 316 -28.42 -7.82 -19.14
CA LEU A 316 -27.21 -7.87 -18.30
C LEU A 316 -26.92 -6.53 -17.61
N LEU A 317 -27.30 -5.42 -18.23
CA LEU A 317 -26.92 -4.05 -17.84
C LEU A 317 -28.06 -3.27 -17.15
N THR A 318 -29.26 -3.84 -17.01
CA THR A 318 -30.41 -3.24 -16.31
C THR A 318 -30.84 -4.01 -15.07
N GLU A 319 -29.98 -4.85 -14.50
CA GLU A 319 -30.30 -5.56 -13.26
C GLU A 319 -30.34 -4.61 -12.06
N GLU A 320 -31.39 -4.74 -11.24
CA GLU A 320 -31.67 -3.83 -10.13
C GLU A 320 -30.60 -3.87 -9.02
N ASN A 321 -29.90 -5.00 -8.90
CA ASN A 321 -28.81 -5.23 -7.97
C ASN A 321 -27.66 -5.96 -8.67
N TRP A 322 -26.42 -5.58 -8.34
CA TRP A 322 -25.17 -6.22 -8.77
C TRP A 322 -25.24 -7.75 -8.71
N GLU A 323 -25.74 -8.31 -7.59
CA GLU A 323 -25.80 -9.77 -7.38
C GLU A 323 -26.58 -10.52 -8.48
N ALA A 324 -27.62 -9.91 -9.03
CA ALA A 324 -28.43 -10.51 -10.10
C ALA A 324 -27.73 -10.45 -11.47
N ALA A 325 -26.97 -9.38 -11.76
CA ALA A 325 -26.05 -9.35 -12.91
C ALA A 325 -25.02 -10.49 -12.82
N GLY A 326 -24.54 -10.79 -11.61
CA GLY A 326 -23.67 -11.93 -11.32
C GLY A 326 -24.29 -13.28 -11.71
N GLN A 327 -25.57 -13.50 -11.41
CA GLN A 327 -26.29 -14.72 -11.81
C GLN A 327 -26.39 -14.84 -13.35
N ARG A 328 -26.65 -13.73 -14.06
CA ARG A 328 -26.67 -13.72 -15.54
C ARG A 328 -25.30 -14.00 -16.15
N LEU A 329 -24.22 -13.46 -15.57
CA LEU A 329 -22.84 -13.78 -15.98
C LEU A 329 -22.52 -15.26 -15.77
N TRP A 330 -22.96 -15.85 -14.66
CA TRP A 330 -22.84 -17.30 -14.42
C TRP A 330 -23.57 -18.16 -15.46
N ALA A 331 -24.69 -17.70 -16.03
CA ALA A 331 -25.36 -18.38 -17.15
C ALA A 331 -24.64 -18.17 -18.50
N LEU A 332 -24.14 -16.95 -18.77
CA LEU A 332 -23.46 -16.61 -20.02
C LEU A 332 -22.15 -17.38 -20.22
N LYS A 333 -21.41 -17.68 -19.13
CA LYS A 333 -20.11 -18.38 -19.21
C LYS A 333 -20.20 -19.82 -19.76
N ASN A 334 -21.33 -20.49 -19.53
CA ASN A 334 -21.59 -21.88 -19.91
C ASN A 334 -22.44 -21.99 -21.20
N SER A 335 -22.84 -20.86 -21.78
CA SER A 335 -23.71 -20.83 -22.96
C SER A 335 -22.91 -21.15 -24.23
N ASN A 336 -22.72 -22.44 -24.53
CA ASN A 336 -22.29 -22.85 -25.87
C ASN A 336 -23.48 -22.78 -26.84
N ILE A 337 -23.40 -21.91 -27.84
CA ILE A 337 -24.25 -21.85 -29.05
C ILE A 337 -23.32 -21.61 -30.24
#